data_AF-A0A968KV26-F1
#
_entry.id   AF-A0A968KV26-F1
#
_cell.length_a   1.000
_cell.length_b   1.000
_cell.length_c   1.000
_cell.angle_alpha   90.00
_cell.angle_beta   90.00
_cell.angle_gamma   90.00
#
_symmetry.space_group_name_H-M   'P 1'
#
loop_
_entity.id
_entity.type
_entity.pdbx_description
1 polymer ?
#
loop_
_entity_poly.entity_id
_entity_poly.type
_entity_poly.pdbx_seq_one_letter_code
_entity_poly.pdbx_strand_id
1 'polypeptide(L)'
;MELIEIREIEPEPNAVYYRQKYDGKAHFRSEAIGDFEVPIHFIVETDPLGQKSITASFPKGAEYPLIPLVRLLKERILELHNNGHLY
;
A
#
# COMPACT_ATOMS: atom_id res chain seq x y z
N MET A 1 -6.40 -8.12 -13.04
CA MET A 1 -5.76 -6.88 -12.55
C MET A 1 -4.52 -7.29 -11.80
N GLU A 2 -3.38 -6.72 -12.16
CA GLU A 2 -2.07 -7.06 -11.62
C GLU A 2 -1.46 -5.79 -11.02
N LEU A 3 -0.85 -5.90 -9.84
CA LEU A 3 -0.07 -4.82 -9.23
C LEU A 3 1.37 -4.94 -9.73
N ILE A 4 1.81 -4.00 -10.56
CA ILE A 4 3.16 -4.00 -11.12
C ILE A 4 4.15 -3.53 -10.05
N GLU A 5 3.86 -2.40 -9.42
CA GLU A 5 4.74 -1.79 -8.41
C GLU A 5 4.05 -0.71 -7.59
N ILE A 6 4.73 -0.30 -6.51
CA ILE A 6 4.39 0.87 -5.70
C ILE A 6 5.55 1.84 -5.80
N ARG A 7 5.27 3.08 -6.19
CA ARG A 7 6.24 4.15 -6.44
C ARG A 7 5.95 5.36 -5.55
N GLU A 8 6.94 6.24 -5.48
CA GLU A 8 6.82 7.54 -4.77
C GLU A 8 6.33 7.34 -3.33
N ILE A 9 6.88 6.34 -2.64
CA ILE A 9 6.51 6.04 -1.26
C ILE A 9 7.12 7.11 -0.36
N GLU A 10 6.27 7.88 0.29
CA GLU A 10 6.67 8.96 1.18
C GLU A 10 6.13 8.69 2.59
N PRO A 11 6.99 8.66 3.63
CA PRO A 11 6.52 8.53 5.00
C PRO A 11 5.83 9.82 5.45
N GLU A 12 4.64 9.68 6.02
CA GLU A 12 3.97 10.80 6.67
C GLU A 12 4.54 11.02 8.08
N PRO A 13 4.63 12.28 8.54
CA PRO A 13 4.99 12.60 9.91
C PRO A 13 4.05 11.89 10.89
N ASN A 14 4.62 11.02 11.74
CA ASN A 14 3.84 10.35 12.78
C ASN A 14 4.56 10.40 14.13
N ALA A 15 3.80 10.62 15.19
CA ALA A 15 4.30 10.65 16.57
C ALA A 15 4.37 9.26 17.21
N VAL A 16 3.88 8.22 16.51
CA VAL A 16 3.70 6.87 17.05
C VAL A 16 4.63 5.90 16.32
N TYR A 17 5.72 5.49 16.96
CA TYR A 17 6.76 4.66 16.33
C TYR A 17 6.28 3.30 15.80
N TYR A 18 5.35 2.64 16.51
CA TYR A 18 4.85 1.32 16.09
C TYR A 18 3.82 1.40 14.95
N ARG A 19 3.46 2.61 14.51
CA ARG A 19 2.47 2.86 13.47
C ARG A 19 3.10 3.78 12.44
N GLN A 20 3.45 3.28 11.28
CA GLN A 20 4.02 4.10 10.22
C GLN A 20 2.97 4.32 9.14
N LYS A 21 2.86 5.56 8.66
CA LYS A 21 1.91 5.94 7.61
C LYS A 21 2.70 6.37 6.39
N TYR A 22 2.17 6.02 5.23
CA TYR A 22 2.80 6.30 3.96
C TYR A 22 1.76 6.68 2.93
N ASP A 23 2.13 7.65 2.12
CA ASP A 23 1.48 7.93 0.86
C ASP A 23 2.31 7.37 -0.29
N GLY A 24 1.66 7.04 -1.40
CA GLY A 24 2.37 6.60 -2.60
C GLY A 24 1.44 6.39 -3.78
N LYS A 25 1.99 5.84 -4.86
CA LYS A 25 1.24 5.50 -6.08
C LYS A 25 1.38 4.03 -6.40
N ALA A 26 0.25 3.35 -6.56
CA ALA A 26 0.21 1.97 -7.03
C ALA A 26 0.00 1.95 -8.54
N HIS A 27 0.89 1.25 -9.25
CA HIS A 27 0.81 1.06 -10.69
C HIS A 27 0.19 -0.31 -10.98
N PHE A 28 -0.98 -0.31 -11.62
CA PHE A 28 -1.72 -1.52 -11.96
C PHE A 28 -1.79 -1.73 -13.46
N ARG A 29 -1.86 -3.01 -13.86
CA ARG A 29 -2.16 -3.43 -15.22
C ARG A 29 -3.52 -4.14 -15.26
N SER A 30 -4.37 -3.72 -16.20
CA SER A 30 -5.64 -4.35 -16.48
C SER A 30 -5.79 -4.59 -17.97
N GLU A 31 -6.23 -5.79 -18.35
CA GLU A 31 -6.50 -6.12 -19.76
C GLU A 31 -7.58 -5.21 -20.39
N ALA A 32 -8.50 -4.68 -19.58
CA ALA A 32 -9.63 -3.89 -20.05
C ALA A 32 -9.32 -2.41 -20.27
N ILE A 33 -8.41 -1.83 -19.48
CA ILE A 33 -8.12 -0.38 -19.47
C ILE A 33 -6.63 -0.05 -19.63
N GLY A 34 -5.77 -1.06 -19.72
CA GLY A 34 -4.32 -0.89 -19.79
C GLY A 34 -3.68 -0.63 -18.43
N ASP A 35 -2.52 0.05 -18.49
CA ASP A 35 -1.71 0.43 -17.34
C ASP A 35 -2.25 1.74 -16.74
N PHE A 36 -2.44 1.78 -15.42
CA PHE A 36 -2.96 2.95 -14.73
C PHE A 36 -2.37 3.08 -13.31
N GLU A 37 -2.22 4.33 -12.86
CA GLU A 37 -1.69 4.65 -11.53
C GLU A 37 -2.78 5.21 -10.63
N VAL A 38 -2.78 4.79 -9.37
CA VAL A 38 -3.76 5.23 -8.37
C VAL A 38 -3.02 5.68 -7.11
N PRO A 39 -3.34 6.86 -6.55
CA PRO A 39 -2.82 7.24 -5.24
C PRO A 39 -3.32 6.24 -4.19
N ILE A 40 -2.41 5.82 -3.32
CA ILE A 40 -2.69 4.95 -2.20
C ILE A 40 -2.21 5.60 -0.91
N HIS A 41 -2.92 5.34 0.17
CA HIS A 41 -2.50 5.63 1.52
C HIS A 41 -2.50 4.34 2.32
N PHE A 42 -1.41 4.03 2.99
CA PHE A 42 -1.30 2.81 3.78
C PHE A 42 -0.61 3.01 5.13
N ILE A 43 -0.96 2.14 6.06
CA ILE A 43 -0.48 2.14 7.43
C ILE A 43 0.10 0.76 7.72
N VAL A 44 1.32 0.74 8.24
CA VAL A 44 1.99 -0.45 8.77
C VAL A 44 2.02 -0.31 10.29
N GLU A 45 1.27 -1.17 10.96
CA GLU A 45 1.19 -1.24 12.43
C GLU A 45 1.93 -2.48 12.93
N THR A 46 2.73 -2.31 13.96
CA THR A 46 3.41 -3.39 14.68
C THR A 46 2.73 -3.57 16.02
N ASP A 47 2.18 -4.76 16.26
CA ASP A 47 1.57 -5.08 17.55
C ASP A 47 2.64 -5.38 18.62
N PRO A 48 2.26 -5.50 19.91
CA PRO A 48 3.20 -5.81 20.99
C PRO A 48 3.91 -7.16 20.87
N LEU A 49 3.38 -8.08 20.05
CA LEU A 49 3.99 -9.38 19.75
C LEU A 49 4.89 -9.33 18.51
N GLY A 50 5.04 -8.16 17.89
CA GLY A 50 5.82 -7.94 16.68
C GLY A 50 5.07 -8.29 15.38
N GLN A 51 3.81 -8.70 15.43
CA GLN A 51 3.01 -8.97 14.24
C GLN A 51 2.69 -7.67 13.51
N LYS A 52 2.63 -7.76 12.18
CA LYS A 52 2.39 -6.61 11.31
C LYS A 52 0.95 -6.62 10.82
N SER A 53 0.25 -5.51 11.02
CA SER A 53 -1.07 -5.25 10.45
C SER A 53 -0.93 -4.17 9.37
N ILE A 54 -1.46 -4.44 8.18
CA ILE A 54 -1.44 -3.49 7.06
C ILE A 54 -2.86 -3.05 6.74
N THR A 55 -3.05 -1.75 6.71
CA THR A 55 -4.26 -1.09 6.22
C THR A 55 -3.90 -0.30 4.97
N ALA A 56 -4.63 -0.50 3.88
CA ALA A 56 -4.42 0.22 2.62
C ALA A 56 -5.75 0.80 2.14
N SER A 57 -5.71 2.01 1.60
CA SER A 57 -6.88 2.76 1.17
C SER A 57 -6.58 3.60 -0.06
N PHE A 58 -7.62 3.93 -0.82
CA PHE A 58 -7.53 4.79 -2.01
C PHE A 58 -8.16 6.15 -1.68
N PRO A 59 -7.38 7.24 -1.56
CA PRO A 59 -7.85 8.52 -1.02
C PRO A 59 -8.99 9.16 -1.82
N LYS A 60 -9.06 8.94 -3.14
CA LYS A 60 -10.07 9.54 -4.02
C LYS A 60 -11.27 8.63 -4.32
N GLY A 61 -11.40 7.52 -3.60
CA GLY A 61 -12.27 6.44 -4.05
C GLY A 61 -11.70 5.79 -5.31
N ALA A 62 -12.15 4.59 -5.62
CA ALA A 62 -11.69 3.87 -6.80
C ALA A 62 -12.90 3.31 -7.52
N GLU A 63 -13.03 3.61 -8.82
CA GLU A 63 -14.14 3.18 -9.69
C GLU A 63 -13.97 1.71 -10.14
N TYR A 64 -13.20 0.92 -9.40
CA TYR A 64 -12.79 -0.44 -9.75
C TYR A 64 -12.95 -1.39 -8.54
N PRO A 65 -12.95 -2.73 -8.77
CA PRO A 65 -13.13 -3.70 -7.71
C PRO A 65 -12.08 -3.56 -6.59
N LEU A 66 -12.47 -2.95 -5.47
CA LEU A 66 -11.57 -2.57 -4.38
C LEU A 66 -10.96 -3.76 -3.64
N ILE A 67 -11.77 -4.79 -3.38
CA ILE A 67 -11.39 -5.92 -2.52
C ILE A 67 -10.13 -6.65 -3.02
N PRO A 68 -10.03 -7.11 -4.28
CA PRO A 68 -8.84 -7.79 -4.76
C PRO A 68 -7.61 -6.87 -4.80
N LEU A 69 -7.79 -5.58 -5.10
CA LEU A 69 -6.68 -4.62 -5.17
C LEU A 69 -6.12 -4.32 -3.78
N VAL A 70 -6.98 -4.16 -2.76
CA VAL A 70 -6.53 -3.97 -1.37
C VAL A 70 -5.75 -5.18 -0.87
N ARG A 71 -6.16 -6.40 -1.24
CA ARG A 71 -5.41 -7.62 -0.86
C ARG A 71 -4.02 -7.64 -1.49
N LEU A 72 -3.91 -7.40 -2.80
CA LEU A 72 -2.63 -7.35 -3.51
C LEU A 72 -1.71 -6.27 -2.93
N LEU A 73 -2.27 -5.10 -2.59
CA LEU A 73 -1.51 -4.03 -1.93
C LEU A 73 -0.95 -4.48 -0.57
N LYS A 74 -1.77 -5.11 0.28
CA LYS A 74 -1.31 -5.57 1.60
C LYS A 74 -0.17 -6.58 1.50
N GLU A 75 -0.28 -7.54 0.58
CA GLU A 75 0.76 -8.54 0.33
C GLU A 75 2.07 -7.86 -0.12
N ARG A 76 1.99 -6.95 -1.12
CA ARG A 76 3.16 -6.23 -1.65
C ARG A 76 3.80 -5.29 -0.63
N ILE A 77 3.01 -4.57 0.17
CA ILE A 77 3.51 -3.68 1.23
C ILE A 77 4.23 -4.48 2.31
N LEU A 78 3.72 -5.66 2.68
CA LEU A 78 4.37 -6.54 3.65
C LEU A 78 5.75 -6.98 3.16
N GLU A 79 5.85 -7.36 1.89
CA GLU A 79 7.14 -7.70 1.27
C GLU A 79 8.10 -6.51 1.26
N LEU A 80 7.65 -5.31 0.88
CA LEU A 80 8.47 -4.10 0.90
C LEU A 80 8.99 -3.80 2.31
N HIS A 81 8.14 -3.92 3.33
CA HIS A 81 8.53 -3.76 4.72
C HIS A 81 9.60 -4.78 5.13
N ASN A 82 9.37 -6.07 4.84
CA ASN A 82 10.25 -7.16 5.24
C ASN A 82 11.62 -7.08 4.57
N ASN A 83 11.67 -6.53 3.35
CA ASN A 83 12.91 -6.33 2.60
C ASN A 83 13.60 -4.99 2.91
N GLY A 84 13.06 -4.18 3.84
CA GLY A 84 13.67 -2.92 4.24
C GLY A 84 13.47 -1.75 3.27
N HIS A 85 12.54 -1.85 2.32
CA HIS A 85 12.29 -0.81 1.31
C HIS A 85 11.36 0.33 1.78
N LEU A 86 10.91 0.30 3.05
CA LEU A 86 10.04 1.30 3.65
C LEU A 86 10.74 2.15 4.74
N TYR A 87 12.07 2.24 4.71
CA TYR A 87 12.88 2.91 5.74
C TYR A 87 13.79 3.98 5.15
#